data_AF-A0A1Y2XBA0-F1
#
_entry.id   AF-A0A1Y2XBA0-F1
#
_cell.length_a   1.000
_cell.length_b   1.000
_cell.length_c   1.000
_cell.angle_alpha   90.00
_cell.angle_beta   90.00
_cell.angle_gamma   90.00
#
_symmetry.space_group_name_H-M   'P 1'
#
loop_
_entity.id
_entity.type
_entity.pdbx_description
1 polymer ?
#
loop_
_entity_poly.entity_id
_entity_poly.type
_entity_poly.pdbx_seq_one_letter_code
_entity_poly.pdbx_strand_id
1 'polypeptide(L)'
;MKFSIACGFLAAGLAAASSANQLRSVHDVLPNLKRDASGAGFTHIGSDNVVRSFDKNFNVVDFAPLDERSTTATKDPSADVLAEAKSAKAKALQQVTSRPHKGSPLDKRDDKSCPSQSCPDDSYCKELSVNGFNCKTCLSATHTVGNCQA
;
A
#
# COMPACT_ATOMS: atom_id res chain seq x y z
N MET A 1 -31.65 -27.07 63.45
CA MET A 1 -31.92 -25.80 62.76
C MET A 1 -30.73 -24.87 62.96
N LYS A 2 -30.39 -24.10 61.90
CA LYS A 2 -29.49 -22.94 61.82
C LYS A 2 -27.98 -23.21 61.61
N PHE A 3 -27.58 -23.25 60.34
CA PHE A 3 -26.26 -22.80 59.88
C PHE A 3 -26.40 -21.33 59.44
N SER A 4 -25.56 -20.46 59.98
CA SER A 4 -25.39 -19.08 59.52
C SER A 4 -23.90 -18.79 59.48
N ILE A 5 -23.37 -18.51 58.30
CA ILE A 5 -22.28 -17.56 58.04
C ILE A 5 -22.59 -16.97 56.65
N ALA A 6 -22.86 -15.67 56.66
CA ALA A 6 -23.23 -14.89 55.49
C ALA A 6 -21.98 -14.32 54.80
N CYS A 7 -22.15 -14.16 53.49
CA CYS A 7 -21.25 -13.64 52.47
C CYS A 7 -20.58 -12.30 52.78
N GLY A 8 -19.46 -12.04 52.11
CA GLY A 8 -19.25 -10.70 51.53
C GLY A 8 -17.83 -10.19 51.46
N PHE A 9 -16.93 -10.87 50.73
CA PHE A 9 -15.80 -10.18 50.11
C PHE A 9 -15.77 -10.54 48.64
N LEU A 10 -15.88 -9.52 47.79
CA LEU A 10 -15.00 -9.30 46.63
C LEU A 10 -15.39 -7.97 45.97
N ALA A 11 -14.49 -7.00 46.12
CA ALA A 11 -14.55 -5.73 45.41
C ALA A 11 -14.42 -5.99 43.90
N ALA A 12 -15.48 -5.69 43.16
CA ALA A 12 -15.47 -5.68 41.70
C ALA A 12 -14.79 -4.39 41.22
N GLY A 13 -13.45 -4.38 41.26
CA GLY A 13 -12.65 -3.46 40.46
C GLY A 13 -12.70 -3.91 39.00
N LEU A 14 -13.72 -3.48 38.27
CA LEU A 14 -13.71 -3.58 36.81
C LEU A 14 -12.75 -2.52 36.28
N ALA A 15 -11.50 -2.94 36.11
CA ALA A 15 -10.52 -2.26 35.29
C ALA A 15 -11.14 -2.01 33.91
N ALA A 16 -11.21 -0.74 33.52
CA ALA A 16 -11.47 -0.35 32.15
C ALA A 16 -10.33 -0.91 31.29
N ALA A 17 -10.56 -2.06 30.67
CA ALA A 17 -9.73 -2.56 29.60
C ALA A 17 -9.85 -1.55 28.45
N SER A 18 -8.89 -0.63 28.37
CA SER A 18 -8.63 0.13 27.16
C SER A 18 -8.12 -0.87 26.12
N SER A 19 -9.03 -1.56 25.43
CA SER A 19 -8.73 -2.22 24.17
C SER A 19 -8.33 -1.11 23.21
N ALA A 20 -7.01 -0.92 23.08
CA ALA A 20 -6.44 -0.10 22.03
C ALA A 20 -6.95 -0.69 20.71
N ASN A 21 -7.85 0.02 20.06
CA ASN A 21 -8.22 -0.19 18.65
C ASN A 21 -6.90 -0.27 17.86
N GLN A 22 -6.41 -1.47 17.56
CA GLN A 22 -5.26 -1.65 16.67
C GLN A 22 -5.73 -1.31 15.26
N LEU A 23 -5.60 -0.04 14.89
CA LEU A 23 -5.76 0.40 13.52
C LEU A 23 -4.57 -0.15 12.71
N ARG A 24 -4.82 -1.11 11.83
CA ARG A 24 -3.82 -1.65 10.90
C ARG A 24 -3.59 -0.64 9.79
N SER A 25 -2.32 -0.48 9.39
CA SER A 25 -2.01 0.34 8.24
C SER A 25 -2.48 -0.34 6.96
N VAL A 26 -3.03 0.43 6.02
CA VAL A 26 -3.37 -0.03 4.68
C VAL A 26 -2.15 -0.63 3.97
N HIS A 27 -0.95 -0.09 4.25
CA HIS A 27 0.31 -0.57 3.68
C HIS A 27 0.65 -2.00 4.09
N ASP A 28 0.22 -2.42 5.28
CA ASP A 28 0.50 -3.77 5.80
C ASP A 28 -0.49 -4.80 5.23
N VAL A 29 -1.66 -4.34 4.82
CA VAL A 29 -2.78 -5.17 4.37
C VAL A 29 -2.76 -5.37 2.84
N LEU A 30 -2.45 -4.31 2.09
CA LEU A 30 -2.43 -4.31 0.62
C LEU A 30 -1.59 -5.43 -0.04
N PRO A 31 -0.38 -5.78 0.45
CA PRO A 31 0.44 -6.83 -0.16
C PRO A 31 -0.17 -8.22 -0.06
N ASN A 32 -0.98 -8.46 0.97
CA ASN A 32 -1.60 -9.76 1.26
C ASN A 32 -2.98 -9.91 0.60
N LEU A 33 -3.53 -8.81 0.07
CA LEU A 33 -4.86 -8.79 -0.53
C LEU A 33 -4.80 -9.32 -1.96
N LYS A 34 -5.62 -10.32 -2.28
CA LYS A 34 -5.68 -10.85 -3.64
C LYS A 34 -6.19 -9.76 -4.59
N ARG A 35 -5.59 -9.73 -5.77
CA ARG A 35 -5.97 -8.82 -6.85
C ARG A 35 -6.70 -9.58 -7.94
N ASP A 36 -7.48 -8.86 -8.71
CA ASP A 36 -8.09 -9.40 -9.92
C ASP A 36 -7.00 -9.92 -10.88
N ALA A 37 -7.16 -11.16 -11.33
CA ALA A 37 -6.20 -11.83 -12.20
C ALA A 37 -6.08 -11.14 -13.57
N SER A 38 -7.12 -10.41 -14.00
CA SER A 38 -7.08 -9.67 -15.27
C SER A 38 -6.29 -8.36 -15.19
N GLY A 39 -5.92 -7.90 -13.97
CA GLY A 39 -5.25 -6.63 -13.75
C GLY A 39 -6.13 -5.39 -13.96
N ALA A 40 -7.39 -5.56 -14.38
CA ALA A 40 -8.36 -4.47 -14.57
C ALA A 40 -9.17 -4.13 -13.30
N GLY A 41 -8.89 -4.83 -12.21
CA GLY A 41 -9.45 -4.57 -10.89
C GLY A 41 -8.89 -3.32 -10.21
N PHE A 42 -9.48 -2.97 -9.08
CA PHE A 42 -9.06 -1.81 -8.27
C PHE A 42 -9.29 -2.07 -6.79
N THR A 43 -8.55 -1.35 -5.93
CA THR A 43 -8.70 -1.45 -4.48
C THR A 43 -9.33 -0.17 -3.94
N HIS A 44 -10.31 -0.31 -3.03
CA HIS A 44 -10.99 0.80 -2.39
C HIS A 44 -11.00 0.61 -0.87
N ILE A 45 -10.83 1.69 -0.12
CA ILE A 45 -10.98 1.71 1.33
C ILE A 45 -12.36 2.28 1.61
N GLY A 46 -13.27 1.44 2.08
CA GLY A 46 -14.62 1.88 2.43
C GLY A 46 -14.64 2.74 3.68
N SER A 47 -15.69 3.55 3.81
CA SER A 47 -16.04 4.27 5.05
C SER A 47 -16.23 3.36 6.26
N ASP A 48 -16.39 2.06 6.05
CA ASP A 48 -16.45 1.01 7.05
C ASP A 48 -15.07 0.50 7.53
N ASN A 49 -13.98 1.20 7.18
CA ASN A 49 -12.59 0.83 7.51
C ASN A 49 -12.16 -0.54 6.96
N VAL A 50 -12.74 -0.98 5.84
CA VAL A 50 -12.37 -2.23 5.18
C VAL A 50 -11.74 -1.92 3.83
N VAL A 51 -10.57 -2.51 3.58
CA VAL A 51 -9.94 -2.50 2.26
C VAL A 51 -10.57 -3.61 1.43
N ARG A 52 -11.13 -3.26 0.27
CA ARG A 52 -11.73 -4.23 -0.66
C ARG A 52 -11.05 -4.15 -2.02
N SER A 53 -10.72 -5.32 -2.55
CA SER A 53 -10.23 -5.53 -3.90
C SER A 53 -11.41 -5.92 -4.80
N PHE A 54 -11.63 -5.16 -5.85
CA PHE A 54 -12.72 -5.34 -6.80
C PHE A 54 -12.17 -5.78 -8.17
N ASP A 55 -12.95 -6.59 -8.88
CA ASP A 55 -12.74 -6.84 -10.30
C ASP A 55 -13.27 -5.69 -11.18
N LYS A 56 -13.15 -5.82 -12.50
CA LYS A 56 -13.66 -4.83 -13.46
C LYS A 56 -15.18 -4.59 -13.36
N ASN A 57 -15.93 -5.59 -12.89
CA ASN A 57 -17.39 -5.61 -12.79
C ASN A 57 -17.89 -5.17 -11.40
N PHE A 58 -17.01 -4.71 -10.51
CA PHE A 58 -17.31 -4.36 -9.12
C PHE A 58 -17.69 -5.55 -8.23
N ASN A 59 -17.28 -6.77 -8.58
CA ASN A 59 -17.34 -7.90 -7.66
C ASN A 59 -16.14 -7.87 -6.70
N VAL A 60 -16.37 -8.18 -5.43
CA VAL A 60 -15.29 -8.27 -4.43
C VAL A 60 -14.49 -9.55 -4.65
N VAL A 61 -13.24 -9.38 -5.03
CA VAL A 61 -12.25 -10.44 -5.17
C VAL A 61 -11.71 -10.84 -3.80
N ASP A 62 -11.41 -9.85 -2.96
CA ASP A 62 -10.87 -10.05 -1.62
C ASP A 62 -11.10 -8.81 -0.74
N PHE A 63 -11.04 -8.98 0.57
CA PHE A 63 -11.24 -7.89 1.53
C PHE A 63 -10.48 -8.12 2.82
N ALA A 64 -10.13 -7.02 3.49
CA ALA A 64 -9.44 -7.07 4.77
C ALA A 64 -9.83 -5.88 5.66
N PRO A 65 -10.24 -6.13 6.91
CA PRO A 65 -10.56 -5.08 7.88
C PRO A 65 -9.29 -4.38 8.38
N LEU A 66 -9.37 -3.06 8.57
CA LEU A 66 -8.29 -2.25 9.13
C LEU A 66 -8.42 -2.08 10.65
N ASP A 67 -9.56 -2.39 11.25
CA ASP A 67 -9.76 -2.29 12.69
C ASP A 67 -10.54 -3.49 13.24
N GLU A 68 -10.55 -3.64 14.56
CA GLU A 68 -11.28 -4.75 15.20
C GLU A 68 -12.81 -4.60 15.07
N ARG A 69 -13.31 -3.38 14.85
CA ARG A 69 -14.74 -3.10 14.69
C ARG A 69 -15.28 -3.59 13.35
N SER A 70 -14.40 -3.64 12.34
CA SER A 70 -14.67 -4.15 11.00
C SER A 70 -14.45 -5.66 10.88
N THR A 71 -14.19 -6.39 11.97
CA THR A 71 -14.08 -7.86 11.96
C THR A 71 -15.40 -8.57 11.59
N THR A 72 -16.53 -7.86 11.65
CA THR A 72 -17.84 -8.31 11.14
C THR A 72 -18.05 -7.99 9.66
N ALA A 73 -17.06 -7.43 8.98
CA ALA A 73 -17.15 -7.08 7.56
C ALA A 73 -17.46 -8.31 6.72
N THR A 74 -18.56 -8.21 5.97
CA THR A 74 -18.97 -9.21 4.99
C THR A 74 -18.25 -8.99 3.67
N LYS A 75 -18.06 -10.09 2.94
CA LYS A 75 -17.54 -10.07 1.56
C LYS A 75 -18.40 -9.17 0.67
N ASP A 76 -19.71 -9.22 0.88
CA ASP A 76 -20.66 -8.37 0.17
C ASP A 76 -20.74 -7.00 0.88
N PRO A 77 -20.33 -5.92 0.21
CA PRO A 77 -20.44 -4.58 0.76
C PRO A 77 -21.90 -4.13 0.78
N SER A 78 -22.26 -3.24 1.70
CA SER A 78 -23.57 -2.58 1.64
C SER A 78 -23.72 -1.79 0.34
N ALA A 79 -24.97 -1.54 -0.06
CA ALA A 79 -25.27 -0.76 -1.27
C ALA A 79 -24.58 0.62 -1.25
N ASP A 80 -24.49 1.24 -0.06
CA ASP A 80 -23.84 2.53 0.14
C ASP A 80 -22.33 2.46 -0.12
N VAL A 81 -21.64 1.45 0.42
CA VAL A 81 -20.20 1.25 0.21
C VAL A 81 -19.91 0.90 -1.26
N LEU A 82 -20.79 0.16 -1.91
CA LEU A 82 -20.66 -0.12 -3.34
C LEU A 82 -20.84 1.15 -4.20
N ALA A 83 -21.79 2.01 -3.84
CA ALA A 83 -21.99 3.31 -4.50
C ALA A 83 -20.79 4.23 -4.27
N GLU A 84 -20.22 4.21 -3.06
CA GLU A 84 -18.98 4.92 -2.71
C GLU A 84 -17.81 4.45 -3.58
N ALA A 85 -17.59 3.14 -3.69
CA ALA A 85 -16.52 2.57 -4.52
C ALA A 85 -16.66 2.94 -6.01
N LYS A 86 -17.90 2.95 -6.53
CA LYS A 86 -18.21 3.39 -7.90
C LYS A 86 -17.89 4.88 -8.10
N SER A 87 -18.28 5.73 -7.14
CA SER A 87 -17.98 7.16 -7.16
C SER A 87 -16.47 7.42 -7.09
N ALA A 88 -15.76 6.71 -6.21
CA ALA A 88 -14.31 6.81 -6.05
C ALA A 88 -13.58 6.43 -7.35
N LYS A 89 -13.98 5.32 -8.00
CA LYS A 89 -13.42 4.90 -9.30
C LYS A 89 -13.67 5.96 -10.37
N ALA A 90 -14.88 6.51 -10.46
CA ALA A 90 -15.20 7.57 -11.43
C ALA A 90 -14.35 8.82 -11.21
N LYS A 91 -14.16 9.25 -9.96
CA LYS A 91 -13.28 10.37 -9.60
C LYS A 91 -11.82 10.09 -9.92
N ALA A 92 -11.33 8.89 -9.63
CA ALA A 92 -9.96 8.50 -9.96
C ALA A 92 -9.71 8.53 -11.47
N LEU A 93 -10.66 8.03 -12.28
CA LEU A 93 -10.57 8.12 -13.75
C LEU A 93 -10.56 9.58 -14.24
N GLN A 94 -11.40 10.45 -13.67
CA GLN A 94 -11.37 11.88 -13.98
C GLN A 94 -10.05 12.54 -13.58
N GLN A 95 -9.44 12.15 -12.46
CA GLN A 95 -8.15 12.69 -12.03
C GLN A 95 -7.01 12.23 -12.94
N VAL A 96 -7.03 10.98 -13.40
CA VAL A 96 -6.05 10.46 -14.37
C VAL A 96 -6.17 11.16 -15.73
N THR A 97 -7.39 11.48 -16.19
CA THR A 97 -7.58 12.18 -17.47
C THR A 97 -7.35 13.69 -17.39
N SER A 98 -7.61 14.32 -16.24
CA SER A 98 -7.47 15.78 -16.04
C SER A 98 -6.07 16.21 -15.60
N ARG A 99 -5.27 15.31 -15.03
CA ARG A 99 -3.86 15.56 -14.70
C ARG A 99 -3.02 14.62 -15.53
N PRO A 100 -2.40 15.06 -16.66
CA PRO A 100 -1.30 14.30 -17.21
C PRO A 100 -0.31 14.08 -16.07
N HIS A 101 0.09 12.84 -15.85
CA HIS A 101 1.15 12.50 -14.92
C HIS A 101 2.32 13.42 -15.27
N LYS A 102 2.53 14.49 -14.48
CA LYS A 102 3.82 15.15 -14.47
C LYS A 102 4.72 14.07 -13.92
N GLY A 103 5.37 13.32 -14.82
CA GLY A 103 6.43 12.41 -14.46
C GLY A 103 7.30 13.11 -13.43
N SER A 104 7.70 12.38 -12.40
CA SER A 104 8.58 12.97 -11.40
C SER A 104 9.77 13.60 -12.14
N PRO A 105 10.44 14.64 -11.61
CA PRO A 105 11.69 15.13 -12.21
C PRO A 105 12.73 14.00 -12.46
N LEU A 106 12.55 12.84 -11.81
CA LEU A 106 13.27 11.59 -12.00
C LEU A 106 12.84 10.73 -13.21
N ASP A 107 11.63 10.91 -13.76
CA ASP A 107 11.19 10.28 -15.02
C ASP A 107 11.82 10.94 -16.25
N LYS A 108 12.38 12.14 -16.11
CA LYS A 108 13.31 12.74 -17.08
C LYS A 108 14.73 12.23 -16.84
N ARG A 109 14.91 10.93 -16.66
CA ARG A 109 16.23 10.34 -16.93
C ARG A 109 16.43 10.51 -18.42
N ASP A 110 17.27 11.46 -18.80
CA ASP A 110 17.65 11.71 -20.18
C ASP A 110 17.89 10.37 -20.87
N ASP A 111 17.21 10.13 -22.01
CA ASP A 111 17.30 8.92 -22.84
C ASP A 111 18.72 8.64 -23.38
N LYS A 112 19.71 9.42 -22.92
CA LYS A 112 21.14 9.38 -23.21
C LYS A 112 22.00 9.10 -21.97
N SER A 113 21.39 8.62 -20.89
CA SER A 113 22.10 8.35 -19.63
C SER A 113 22.29 6.85 -19.45
N CYS A 114 23.50 6.44 -19.12
CA CYS A 114 23.74 5.11 -18.58
C CYS A 114 22.79 4.91 -17.39
N PRO A 115 21.94 3.86 -17.38
CA PRO A 115 21.11 3.58 -16.21
C PRO A 115 22.05 3.43 -15.02
N SER A 116 21.73 4.10 -13.92
CA SER A 116 22.52 4.16 -12.69
C SER A 116 22.93 2.76 -12.21
N GLN A 117 24.09 2.30 -12.67
CA GLN A 117 24.76 1.13 -12.12
C GLN A 117 25.81 1.64 -11.14
N SER A 118 25.76 1.11 -9.93
CA SER A 118 26.74 1.40 -8.89
C SER A 118 28.13 1.02 -9.41
N CYS A 119 28.98 2.01 -9.62
CA CYS A 119 30.36 1.83 -10.03
C CYS A 119 31.31 2.13 -8.86
N PRO A 120 32.37 1.32 -8.69
CA PRO A 120 33.45 1.63 -7.76
C PRO A 120 34.42 2.69 -8.32
N ASP A 121 34.67 2.67 -9.63
CA ASP A 121 35.60 3.58 -10.32
C ASP A 121 35.35 3.61 -11.84
N ASP A 122 36.05 4.50 -12.56
CA ASP A 122 35.91 4.71 -14.01
C ASP A 122 36.23 3.46 -14.84
N SER A 123 37.12 2.58 -14.37
CA SER A 123 37.49 1.38 -15.12
C SER A 123 36.32 0.41 -15.27
N TYR A 124 35.43 0.36 -14.27
CA TYR A 124 34.19 -0.40 -14.35
C TYR A 124 33.28 0.10 -15.47
N CYS A 125 33.24 1.41 -15.72
CA CYS A 125 32.33 1.99 -16.70
C CYS A 125 32.83 1.85 -18.14
N LYS A 126 34.15 1.81 -18.40
CA LYS A 126 34.78 1.89 -19.74
C LYS A 126 34.33 0.83 -20.75
N GLU A 127 33.87 -0.32 -20.30
CA GLU A 127 33.39 -1.42 -21.15
C GLU A 127 31.86 -1.61 -21.07
N LEU A 128 31.16 -0.80 -20.28
CA LEU A 128 29.72 -0.87 -20.19
C LEU A 128 29.09 -0.15 -21.39
N SER A 129 28.49 -0.94 -22.27
CA SER A 129 27.54 -0.47 -23.26
C SER A 129 26.13 -0.83 -22.81
N VAL A 130 25.34 0.17 -22.42
CA VAL A 130 23.94 -0.04 -22.04
C VAL A 130 23.05 0.69 -23.01
N ASN A 131 22.15 -0.05 -23.66
CA ASN A 131 21.26 0.45 -24.71
C ASN A 131 22.00 1.17 -25.86
N GLY A 132 23.24 0.76 -26.17
CA GLY A 132 24.03 1.33 -27.26
C GLY A 132 24.85 2.58 -26.90
N PHE A 133 24.85 2.99 -25.64
CA PHE A 133 25.67 4.10 -25.14
C PHE A 133 26.90 3.58 -24.39
N ASN A 134 28.08 4.09 -24.75
CA ASN A 134 29.34 3.75 -24.08
C ASN A 134 29.48 4.59 -22.82
N CYS A 135 29.32 3.96 -21.66
CA CYS A 135 29.62 4.58 -20.37
C CYS A 135 31.14 4.73 -20.24
N LYS A 136 31.63 5.82 -19.66
CA LYS A 136 33.09 6.06 -19.55
C LYS A 136 33.53 6.53 -18.18
N THR A 137 32.64 7.19 -17.44
CA THR A 137 33.02 7.90 -16.21
C THR A 137 32.11 7.49 -15.07
N CYS A 138 32.68 7.20 -13.92
CA CYS A 138 31.97 6.93 -12.68
C CYS A 138 31.84 8.23 -11.88
N LEU A 139 30.63 8.80 -11.82
CA LEU A 139 30.37 9.95 -10.97
C LEU A 139 30.14 9.45 -9.54
N SER A 140 31.14 9.57 -8.67
CA SER A 140 31.05 9.17 -7.27
C SER A 140 30.10 10.08 -6.49
N ALA A 141 29.08 9.50 -5.83
CA ALA A 141 28.27 10.21 -4.84
C ALA A 141 28.92 10.11 -3.44
N THR A 142 29.67 9.03 -3.21
CA THR A 142 30.52 8.77 -2.04
C THR A 142 31.76 7.96 -2.46
N HIS A 143 32.80 7.89 -1.62
CA HIS A 143 34.08 7.20 -1.91
C HIS A 143 33.99 5.70 -2.26
N THR A 144 32.81 5.10 -2.21
CA THR A 144 32.59 3.66 -2.47
C THR A 144 31.41 3.37 -3.39
N VAL A 145 30.61 4.37 -3.77
CA VAL A 145 29.44 4.19 -4.63
C VAL A 145 29.30 5.40 -5.55
N GLY A 146 29.50 5.18 -6.85
CA GLY A 146 29.21 6.14 -7.92
C GLY A 146 28.21 5.62 -8.92
N ASN A 147 27.85 6.45 -9.89
CA ASN A 147 27.01 6.05 -11.03
C ASN A 147 27.78 6.24 -12.34
N CYS A 148 27.76 5.22 -13.20
CA CYS A 148 28.33 5.36 -14.54
C CYS A 148 27.56 6.39 -15.37
N GLN A 149 28.29 7.20 -16.13
CA GLN A 149 27.79 8.17 -17.09
C GLN A 149 28.48 7.99 -18.45
N ALA A 150 27.78 8.40 -19.51
CA ALA A 150 28.27 8.41 -20.89
C ALA A 150 29.34 9.49 -21.11
#